data_AF-N8V5V1-F1
#
_entry.id   AF-N8V5V1-F1
#
_cell.length_a   1.000
_cell.length_b   1.000
_cell.length_c   1.000
_cell.angle_alpha   90.00
_cell.angle_beta   90.00
_cell.angle_gamma   90.00
#
_symmetry.space_group_name_H-M   'P 1'
#
loop_
_entity.id
_entity.type
_entity.pdbx_description
1 polymer ?
#
loop_
_entity_poly.entity_id
_entity_poly.type
_entity_poly.pdbx_seq_one_letter_code
_entity_poly.pdbx_strand_id
1 'polypeptide(L)'
;MFGLFGERTRRELYTIVRGAQIFRYSSGDKDVIVGGVTWTKLAIKRGSISSSSDLEKNSLEVTFAADSEFAQSCLRSALEEVVFLTLSKYQSGTVSLLWQGRLTGVKPDAATIVLTFENDYTSLARVGARYKYQRTCSHDLYGTGCKLNKDDWKVRTTLVSVNGSAVALRGLESYVDSYFRLGMLENSNSVNVGIEASSGNSITLIRRLDSLADYLTTDEALQALADATTALATAESNRATAQENFDAAVVDRDALDPSSPTYADDYAAAQTIVHQEQIDLDVALAAKITAQASYDTAAANVHYVYVYPGCMKSLTACDGFGNTDNFMGFSFIPEDNPTTTRII
;
A
#
# COMPACT_ATOMS: atom_id res chain seq x y z
N MET A 1 43.41 37.63 15.31
CA MET A 1 43.80 36.28 14.82
C MET A 1 43.12 35.26 15.75
N PHE A 2 41.87 34.92 15.46
CA PHE A 2 41.02 34.05 16.29
C PHE A 2 40.92 32.66 15.65
N GLY A 3 41.13 31.60 16.44
CA GLY A 3 40.52 30.29 16.21
C GLY A 3 41.26 29.27 15.32
N LEU A 4 42.48 28.87 15.67
CA LEU A 4 43.20 27.73 15.06
C LEU A 4 42.94 26.39 15.81
N PHE A 5 41.73 26.23 16.34
CA PHE A 5 41.24 24.96 16.86
C PHE A 5 39.93 24.62 16.14
N GLY A 6 40.04 23.95 14.99
CA GLY A 6 38.89 23.26 14.42
C GLY A 6 38.27 22.37 15.49
N GLU A 7 36.94 22.40 15.60
CA GLU A 7 36.18 21.69 16.64
C GLU A 7 36.61 20.22 16.72
N ARG A 8 37.38 19.88 17.77
CA ARG A 8 37.84 18.50 18.04
C ARG A 8 36.73 17.60 18.57
N THR A 9 35.58 18.18 18.90
CA THR A 9 34.41 17.48 19.41
C THR A 9 33.83 16.57 18.35
N ARG A 10 33.92 15.26 18.61
CA ARG A 10 33.26 14.23 17.82
C ARG A 10 31.75 14.35 18.03
N ARG A 11 31.00 14.50 16.94
CA ARG A 11 29.53 14.38 16.93
C ARG A 11 29.10 13.17 16.13
N GLU A 12 27.96 12.60 16.49
CA GLU A 12 27.33 11.55 15.70
C GLU A 12 26.10 12.13 15.00
N LEU A 13 25.96 11.77 13.73
CA LEU A 13 24.89 12.21 12.83
C LEU A 13 24.08 10.98 12.44
N TYR A 14 22.79 11.03 12.71
CA TYR A 14 21.82 9.97 12.45
C TYR A 14 20.98 10.42 11.27
N THR A 15 21.09 9.71 10.16
CA THR A 15 20.23 9.92 8.99
C THR A 15 19.32 8.71 8.88
N ILE A 16 18.02 8.93 9.06
CA ILE A 16 17.00 7.89 9.01
C ILE A 16 16.16 8.12 7.77
N VAL A 17 16.05 7.10 6.94
CA VAL A 17 15.24 7.12 5.72
C VAL A 17 14.09 6.15 5.87
N ARG A 18 12.87 6.64 5.67
CA ARG A 18 11.64 5.84 5.64
C ARG A 18 10.84 6.24 4.39
N GLY A 19 10.77 5.36 3.40
CA GLY A 19 10.18 5.70 2.11
C GLY A 19 10.84 6.95 1.51
N ALA A 20 10.05 8.00 1.26
CA ALA A 20 10.54 9.30 0.78
C ALA A 20 10.95 10.28 1.90
N GLN A 21 10.65 9.98 3.17
CA GLN A 21 10.94 10.85 4.30
C GLN A 21 12.37 10.65 4.81
N ILE A 22 13.04 11.76 5.12
CA ILE A 22 14.40 11.74 5.66
C ILE A 22 14.45 12.54 6.95
N PHE A 23 14.73 11.86 8.06
CA PHE A 23 14.93 12.46 9.37
C PHE A 23 16.42 12.57 9.67
N ARG A 24 16.86 13.73 10.18
CA ARG A 24 18.27 14.03 10.44
C ARG A 24 18.46 14.54 11.85
N TYR A 25 19.17 13.77 12.67
CA TYR A 25 19.41 14.12 14.06
C TYR A 25 20.91 14.09 14.41
N SER A 26 21.30 14.89 15.39
CA SER A 26 22.64 14.82 15.99
C SER A 26 22.54 14.52 17.48
N SER A 27 23.46 13.68 17.97
CA SER A 27 23.67 13.49 19.41
C SER A 27 24.42 14.65 20.08
N GLY A 28 24.78 15.69 19.33
CA GLY A 28 25.40 16.90 19.84
C GLY A 28 24.46 17.75 20.68
N ASP A 29 25.03 18.70 21.41
CA ASP A 29 24.34 19.73 22.19
C ASP A 29 23.69 20.83 21.31
N LYS A 30 24.02 20.86 20.02
CA LYS A 30 23.60 21.84 19.03
C LYS A 30 23.35 21.17 17.68
N ASP A 31 22.57 21.85 16.86
CA ASP A 31 22.36 21.46 15.47
C ASP A 31 23.69 21.48 14.70
N VAL A 32 23.85 20.53 13.79
CA VAL A 32 25.05 20.40 12.97
C VAL A 32 24.69 20.66 11.53
N ILE A 33 25.37 21.60 10.89
CA ILE A 33 25.16 21.94 9.48
C ILE A 33 26.38 21.47 8.69
N VAL A 34 26.17 20.59 7.71
CA VAL A 34 27.22 20.11 6.80
C VAL A 34 26.72 20.23 5.37
N GLY A 35 27.43 20.98 4.53
CA GLY A 35 27.08 21.13 3.11
C GLY A 35 25.67 21.67 2.86
N GLY A 36 25.15 22.53 3.75
CA GLY A 36 23.80 23.09 3.66
C GLY A 36 22.69 22.18 4.21
N VAL A 37 23.02 20.98 4.68
CA VAL A 37 22.09 20.04 5.32
C VAL A 37 22.19 20.16 6.83
N THR A 38 21.04 20.25 7.51
CA THR A 38 20.96 20.38 8.97
C THR A 38 20.59 19.04 9.63
N TRP A 39 21.34 18.66 10.65
CA TRP A 39 20.99 17.62 11.62
C TRP A 39 20.58 18.28 12.92
N THR A 40 19.31 18.10 13.31
CA THR A 40 18.73 18.72 14.50
C THR A 40 19.22 18.02 15.76
N LYS A 41 19.58 18.77 16.81
CA LYS A 41 19.97 18.19 18.09
C LYS A 41 18.83 17.36 18.68
N LEU A 42 19.17 16.17 19.18
CA LEU A 42 18.23 15.31 19.90
C LEU A 42 18.96 14.54 20.99
N ALA A 43 18.29 14.32 22.12
CA ALA A 43 18.79 13.44 23.17
C ALA A 43 18.79 11.99 22.67
N ILE A 44 19.92 11.56 22.13
CA ILE A 44 20.12 10.22 21.56
C ILE A 44 21.19 9.48 22.35
N LYS A 45 20.90 8.23 22.71
CA LYS A 45 21.87 7.28 23.24
C LYS A 45 21.91 6.07 22.33
N ARG A 46 23.05 5.37 22.26
CA ARG A 46 23.15 4.10 21.54
C ARG A 46 24.03 3.10 22.28
N GLY A 47 23.80 1.82 22.01
CA GLY A 47 24.70 0.74 22.42
C GLY A 47 26.06 0.82 21.74
N SER A 48 26.98 -0.05 22.17
CA SER A 48 28.29 -0.22 21.53
C SER A 48 28.12 -0.79 20.13
N ILE A 49 28.93 -0.31 19.17
CA ILE A 49 29.05 -0.95 17.86
C ILE A 49 30.10 -2.05 18.02
N SER A 50 29.66 -3.31 17.99
CA SER A 50 30.56 -4.46 17.91
C SER A 50 30.70 -4.91 16.47
N SER A 51 31.86 -5.46 16.14
CA SER A 51 32.08 -6.19 14.88
C SER A 51 32.43 -7.63 15.24
N SER A 52 31.43 -8.46 15.49
CA SER A 52 31.62 -9.91 15.65
C SER A 52 31.48 -10.64 14.32
N SER A 53 32.17 -11.77 14.19
CA SER A 53 31.94 -12.73 13.08
C SER A 53 30.56 -13.38 13.14
N ASP A 54 29.91 -13.32 14.31
CA ASP A 54 28.52 -13.71 14.52
C ASP A 54 27.62 -12.57 14.04
N LEU A 55 27.07 -12.74 12.85
CA LEU A 55 26.31 -11.73 12.10
C LEU A 55 24.98 -11.38 12.79
N GLU A 56 24.36 -12.35 13.46
CA GLU A 56 23.07 -12.19 14.16
C GLU A 56 23.20 -11.36 15.44
N LYS A 57 24.43 -11.20 15.98
CA LYS A 57 24.70 -10.43 17.20
C LYS A 57 25.13 -8.98 16.95
N ASN A 58 25.15 -8.53 15.70
CA ASN A 58 25.57 -7.17 15.33
C ASN A 58 24.37 -6.20 15.22
N SER A 59 23.43 -6.28 16.17
CA SER A 59 22.35 -5.28 16.27
C SER A 59 22.84 -4.01 16.97
N LEU A 60 22.26 -2.87 16.59
CA LEU A 60 22.50 -1.58 17.21
C LEU A 60 21.20 -1.09 17.83
N GLU A 61 21.16 -1.00 19.16
CA GLU A 61 20.08 -0.32 19.85
C GLU A 61 20.37 1.18 19.94
N VAL A 62 19.40 1.99 19.51
CA VAL A 62 19.45 3.45 19.61
C VAL A 62 18.21 3.94 20.33
N THR A 63 18.41 4.71 21.39
CA THR A 63 17.35 5.30 22.21
C THR A 63 17.15 6.75 21.83
N PHE A 64 15.93 7.09 21.43
CA PHE A 64 15.50 8.44 21.08
C PHE A 64 14.56 8.97 22.16
N ALA A 65 14.48 10.30 22.28
CA ALA A 65 13.39 10.93 23.02
C ALA A 65 12.05 10.64 22.30
N ALA A 66 11.04 10.24 23.06
CA ALA A 66 9.77 9.77 22.50
C ALA A 66 8.99 10.89 21.78
N ASP A 67 9.24 12.15 22.12
CA ASP A 67 8.63 13.35 21.52
C ASP A 67 9.25 13.74 20.17
N SER A 68 10.36 13.13 19.76
CA SER A 68 10.94 13.39 18.44
C SER A 68 9.97 13.01 17.31
N GLU A 69 10.00 13.76 16.22
CA GLU A 69 9.12 13.54 15.06
C GLU A 69 9.19 12.09 14.56
N PHE A 70 10.41 11.55 14.46
CA PHE A 70 10.60 10.16 14.07
C PHE A 70 10.03 9.18 15.10
N ALA A 71 10.29 9.36 16.40
CA ALA A 71 9.75 8.49 17.45
C ALA A 71 8.21 8.48 17.46
N GLN A 72 7.58 9.66 17.40
CA GLN A 72 6.12 9.80 17.32
C GLN A 72 5.54 9.10 16.09
N SER A 73 6.26 9.14 14.96
CA SER A 73 5.85 8.43 13.76
C SER A 73 6.00 6.91 13.89
N CYS A 74 6.99 6.42 14.63
CA CYS A 74 7.14 4.99 14.93
C CYS A 74 6.02 4.48 15.85
N LEU A 75 5.54 5.28 16.79
CA LEU A 75 4.41 4.90 17.64
C LEU A 75 3.10 4.66 16.87
N ARG A 76 2.99 5.19 15.64
CA ARG A 76 1.84 4.99 14.76
C ARG A 76 2.09 3.91 13.70
N SER A 77 3.22 3.99 13.02
CA SER A 77 3.47 3.23 11.79
C SER A 77 4.85 2.55 11.75
N ALA A 78 5.43 2.21 12.92
CA ALA A 78 6.82 1.78 13.11
C ALA A 78 7.40 0.83 12.06
N LEU A 79 6.59 -0.09 11.51
CA LEU A 79 7.02 -1.15 10.60
C LEU A 79 6.11 -1.28 9.38
N GLU A 80 5.41 -0.21 9.01
CA GLU A 80 4.61 -0.19 7.76
C GLU A 80 5.51 -0.02 6.53
N GLU A 81 6.67 0.62 6.71
CA GLU A 81 7.68 0.83 5.67
C GLU A 81 9.06 0.40 6.17
N VAL A 82 9.95 0.06 5.22
CA VAL A 82 11.34 -0.24 5.54
C VAL A 82 12.07 1.04 5.96
N VAL A 83 12.64 1.04 7.16
CA VAL A 83 13.43 2.15 7.70
C VAL A 83 14.91 1.80 7.71
N PHE A 84 15.74 2.66 7.12
CA PHE A 84 17.20 2.55 7.16
C PHE A 84 17.81 3.62 8.07
N LEU A 85 18.81 3.22 8.85
CA LEU A 85 19.67 4.13 9.59
C LEU A 85 21.05 4.19 8.93
N THR A 86 21.53 5.41 8.74
CA THR A 86 22.93 5.71 8.45
C THR A 86 23.50 6.56 9.58
N LEU A 87 24.39 5.95 10.37
CA LEU A 87 25.11 6.60 11.45
C LEU A 87 26.48 7.04 10.95
N SER A 88 26.76 8.33 11.05
CA SER A 88 28.02 8.94 10.63
C SER A 88 28.70 9.67 11.79
N LYS A 89 30.03 9.69 11.77
CA LYS A 89 30.86 10.54 12.63
C LYS A 89 31.11 11.86 11.91
N TYR A 90 30.92 12.97 12.62
CA TYR A 90 31.39 14.29 12.19
C TYR A 90 32.50 14.78 13.13
N GLN A 91 33.65 15.10 12.56
CA GLN A 91 34.80 15.60 13.30
C GLN A 91 35.71 16.42 12.38
N SER A 92 36.15 17.60 12.82
CA SER A 92 37.07 18.46 12.07
C SER A 92 36.63 18.77 10.62
N GLY A 93 35.33 18.92 10.38
CA GLY A 93 34.78 19.19 9.04
C GLY A 93 34.56 17.96 8.16
N THR A 94 34.96 16.77 8.61
CA THR A 94 34.83 15.52 7.84
C THR A 94 33.69 14.67 8.37
N VAL A 95 32.84 14.17 7.47
CA VAL A 95 31.83 13.15 7.75
C VAL A 95 32.37 11.78 7.31
N SER A 96 32.34 10.79 8.19
CA SER A 96 32.73 9.41 7.88
C SER A 96 31.68 8.43 8.41
N LEU A 97 31.33 7.43 7.61
CA LEU A 97 30.38 6.40 8.01
C LEU A 97 30.87 5.61 9.24
N LEU A 98 29.97 5.36 10.19
CA LEU A 98 30.23 4.50 11.35
C LEU A 98 29.44 3.19 11.28
N TRP A 99 28.18 3.25 10.89
CA TRP A 99 27.28 2.10 10.90
C TRP A 99 26.07 2.32 9.98
N GLN A 100 25.58 1.26 9.34
CA GLN A 100 24.33 1.28 8.58
C GLN A 100 23.54 -0.01 8.80
N GLY A 101 22.22 0.09 8.66
CA GLY A 101 21.35 -1.07 8.70
C GLY A 101 19.87 -0.69 8.75
N ARG A 102 19.03 -1.68 8.97
CA ARG A 102 17.57 -1.57 8.91
C ARG A 102 16.94 -1.70 10.29
N LEU A 103 15.88 -0.94 10.54
CA LEU A 103 15.06 -1.07 11.75
C LEU A 103 14.36 -2.45 11.75
N THR A 104 14.48 -3.18 12.86
CA THR A 104 13.82 -4.49 13.07
C THR A 104 12.93 -4.51 14.31
N GLY A 105 13.16 -3.62 15.27
CA GLY A 105 12.37 -3.55 16.49
C GLY A 105 12.12 -2.12 16.95
N VAL A 106 10.92 -1.88 17.47
CA VAL A 106 10.53 -0.63 18.12
C VAL A 106 9.92 -0.95 19.47
N LYS A 107 10.53 -0.44 20.53
CA LYS A 107 10.07 -0.65 21.91
C LYS A 107 9.91 0.71 22.62
N PRO A 108 8.68 1.21 22.76
CA PRO A 108 8.41 2.38 23.58
C PRO A 108 8.75 2.11 25.05
N ASP A 109 9.39 3.07 25.72
CA ASP A 109 9.73 3.02 27.15
C ASP A 109 9.58 4.41 27.79
N ALA A 110 8.39 4.64 28.35
CA ALA A 110 7.97 5.90 28.98
C ALA A 110 8.27 7.15 28.10
N ALA A 111 9.27 7.95 28.46
CA ALA A 111 9.66 9.17 27.75
C ALA A 111 10.66 8.93 26.61
N THR A 112 11.01 7.67 26.33
CA THR A 112 11.97 7.28 25.31
C THR A 112 11.42 6.18 24.41
N ILE A 113 12.09 5.97 23.28
CA ILE A 113 11.82 4.84 22.39
C ILE A 113 13.15 4.15 22.10
N VAL A 114 13.19 2.84 22.28
CA VAL A 114 14.34 2.00 21.95
C VAL A 114 14.11 1.40 20.57
N LEU A 115 15.00 1.72 19.65
CA LEU A 115 14.96 1.26 18.26
C LEU A 115 16.09 0.27 18.05
N THR A 116 15.75 -0.94 17.62
CA THR A 116 16.72 -1.99 17.32
C THR A 116 16.95 -2.01 15.82
N PHE A 117 18.19 -1.79 15.40
CA PHE A 117 18.60 -1.88 14.01
C PHE A 117 19.51 -3.10 13.80
N GLU A 118 19.40 -3.76 12.66
CA GLU A 118 20.27 -4.87 12.26
C GLU A 118 21.03 -4.50 10.98
N ASN A 119 22.23 -5.05 10.83
CA ASN A 119 23.02 -4.86 9.62
C ASN A 119 22.36 -5.59 8.43
N ASP A 120 22.41 -5.00 7.23
CA ASP A 120 21.82 -5.53 5.99
C ASP A 120 22.30 -6.94 5.63
N TYR A 121 23.43 -7.36 6.21
CA TYR A 121 24.05 -8.68 6.04
C TYR A 121 23.20 -9.85 6.59
N THR A 122 22.29 -9.65 7.56
CA THR A 122 21.42 -10.74 8.08
C THR A 122 20.42 -11.25 7.04
N SER A 123 20.17 -10.50 5.96
CA SER A 123 19.39 -10.96 4.81
C SER A 123 19.97 -12.18 4.10
N LEU A 124 21.30 -12.41 4.23
CA LEU A 124 22.02 -13.55 3.67
C LEU A 124 21.90 -14.83 4.53
N ALA A 125 21.53 -14.72 5.81
CA ALA A 125 21.37 -15.84 6.74
C ALA A 125 20.01 -16.55 6.54
N ARG A 126 19.71 -16.97 5.30
CA ARG A 126 18.56 -17.84 5.06
C ARG A 126 18.83 -19.19 5.71
N VAL A 127 18.09 -19.49 6.77
CA VAL A 127 18.04 -20.81 7.41
C VAL A 127 17.91 -21.91 6.35
N GLY A 128 18.86 -22.84 6.33
CA GLY A 128 18.81 -24.05 5.50
C GLY A 128 17.78 -25.05 6.05
N ALA A 129 17.10 -25.79 5.17
CA ALA A 129 16.03 -26.75 5.49
C ALA A 129 14.85 -26.17 6.28
N ARG A 130 14.11 -25.23 5.66
CA ARG A 130 12.93 -24.58 6.26
C ARG A 130 11.72 -25.49 6.44
N TYR A 131 11.62 -26.57 5.66
CA TYR A 131 10.45 -27.43 5.63
C TYR A 131 10.63 -28.66 6.52
N LYS A 132 9.69 -28.85 7.45
CA LYS A 132 9.58 -30.05 8.28
C LYS A 132 8.47 -30.94 7.73
N TYR A 133 8.55 -32.24 7.99
CA TYR A 133 7.40 -33.12 7.79
C TYR A 133 6.30 -32.72 8.77
N GLN A 134 5.19 -32.19 8.24
CA GLN A 134 4.03 -31.78 9.01
C GLN A 134 2.76 -32.02 8.18
N ARG A 135 1.62 -32.13 8.84
CA ARG A 135 0.34 -32.39 8.16
C ARG A 135 -0.19 -31.16 7.41
N THR A 136 0.06 -29.98 7.96
CA THR A 136 -0.34 -28.70 7.36
C THR A 136 0.57 -28.31 6.20
N CYS A 137 0.04 -27.55 5.25
CA CYS A 137 0.81 -26.96 4.17
C CYS A 137 1.91 -26.04 4.72
N SER A 138 3.12 -26.24 4.22
CA SER A 138 4.31 -25.48 4.63
C SER A 138 4.56 -24.25 3.76
N HIS A 139 3.79 -24.07 2.67
CA HIS A 139 3.92 -22.91 1.81
C HIS A 139 3.20 -21.70 2.37
N ASP A 140 3.80 -20.53 2.19
CA ASP A 140 3.12 -19.24 2.37
C ASP A 140 1.97 -19.11 1.35
N LEU A 141 0.81 -18.63 1.81
CA LEU A 141 -0.35 -18.44 0.93
C LEU A 141 -0.01 -17.36 -0.11
N TYR A 142 -0.31 -17.62 -1.38
CA TYR A 142 0.09 -16.79 -2.53
C TYR A 142 1.61 -16.66 -2.73
N GLY A 143 2.42 -17.37 -1.94
CA GLY A 143 3.87 -17.41 -2.09
C GLY A 143 4.30 -18.31 -3.25
N THR A 144 5.60 -18.27 -3.56
CA THR A 144 6.22 -19.00 -4.68
C THR A 144 5.93 -20.50 -4.67
N GLY A 145 5.83 -21.12 -3.48
CA GLY A 145 5.49 -22.54 -3.36
C GLY A 145 4.01 -22.81 -3.60
N CYS A 146 3.12 -21.97 -3.06
CA CYS A 146 1.68 -22.10 -3.22
C CYS A 146 1.24 -21.87 -4.68
N LYS A 147 1.87 -20.93 -5.39
CA LYS A 147 1.57 -20.55 -6.79
C LYS A 147 0.15 -20.04 -7.06
N LEU A 148 -0.71 -19.96 -6.05
CA LEU A 148 -2.02 -19.35 -6.17
C LEU A 148 -1.84 -17.85 -6.48
N ASN A 149 -2.46 -17.38 -7.57
CA ASN A 149 -2.43 -15.97 -7.89
C ASN A 149 -3.38 -15.20 -6.98
N LYS A 150 -2.87 -14.27 -6.18
CA LYS A 150 -3.69 -13.51 -5.23
C LYS A 150 -4.73 -12.62 -5.92
N ASP A 151 -4.45 -12.15 -7.13
CA ASP A 151 -5.32 -11.21 -7.85
C ASP A 151 -6.65 -11.82 -8.26
N ASP A 152 -6.71 -13.14 -8.41
CA ASP A 152 -7.94 -13.87 -8.75
C ASP A 152 -8.91 -13.96 -7.54
N TRP A 153 -8.41 -13.68 -6.34
CA TRP A 153 -9.14 -13.85 -5.07
C TRP A 153 -9.36 -12.53 -4.32
N LYS A 154 -8.89 -11.40 -4.84
CA LYS A 154 -9.02 -10.12 -4.15
C LYS A 154 -10.46 -9.63 -4.19
N VAL A 155 -10.96 -9.23 -3.02
CA VAL A 155 -12.27 -8.60 -2.87
C VAL A 155 -12.04 -7.11 -2.65
N ARG A 156 -12.52 -6.28 -3.59
CA ARG A 156 -12.47 -4.82 -3.47
C ARG A 156 -13.55 -4.36 -2.50
N THR A 157 -13.18 -3.54 -1.53
CA THR A 157 -14.11 -2.94 -0.56
C THR A 157 -13.64 -1.53 -0.16
N THR A 158 -14.38 -0.87 0.71
CA THR A 158 -14.06 0.44 1.29
C THR A 158 -14.19 0.39 2.81
N LEU A 159 -13.47 1.28 3.47
CA LEU A 159 -13.32 1.30 4.92
C LEU A 159 -14.31 2.27 5.57
N VAL A 160 -15.05 1.80 6.57
CA VAL A 160 -16.05 2.58 7.31
C VAL A 160 -15.45 3.18 8.58
N SER A 161 -14.72 2.38 9.35
CA SER A 161 -14.13 2.81 10.61
C SER A 161 -12.92 1.96 10.99
N VAL A 162 -12.02 2.56 11.77
CA VAL A 162 -10.84 1.90 12.34
C VAL A 162 -10.83 2.16 13.85
N ASN A 163 -10.77 1.09 14.64
CA ASN A 163 -10.61 1.15 16.08
C ASN A 163 -9.51 0.18 16.50
N GLY A 164 -8.27 0.68 16.54
CA GLY A 164 -7.10 -0.15 16.80
C GLY A 164 -6.94 -1.21 15.70
N SER A 165 -6.97 -2.49 16.08
CA SER A 165 -6.91 -3.61 15.13
C SER A 165 -8.28 -4.02 14.56
N ALA A 166 -9.39 -3.51 15.11
CA ALA A 166 -10.72 -3.79 14.59
C ALA A 166 -11.08 -2.78 13.49
N VAL A 167 -11.50 -3.27 12.34
CA VAL A 167 -11.91 -2.45 11.20
C VAL A 167 -13.27 -2.89 10.68
N ALA A 168 -14.07 -1.91 10.26
CA ALA A 168 -15.35 -2.15 9.61
C ALA A 168 -15.23 -1.84 8.12
N LEU A 169 -15.60 -2.80 7.29
CA LEU A 169 -15.58 -2.72 5.82
C LEU A 169 -17.01 -2.75 5.27
N ARG A 170 -17.18 -2.62 3.95
CA ARG A 170 -18.50 -2.67 3.30
C ARG A 170 -18.64 -3.88 2.38
N GLY A 171 -19.85 -4.42 2.25
CA GLY A 171 -20.19 -5.38 1.19
C GLY A 171 -19.57 -6.76 1.38
N LEU A 172 -19.26 -7.16 2.62
CA LEU A 172 -18.69 -8.47 2.94
C LEU A 172 -19.71 -9.43 3.58
N GLU A 173 -20.98 -9.06 3.66
CA GLU A 173 -22.04 -9.83 4.33
C GLU A 173 -22.36 -11.17 3.66
N SER A 174 -22.02 -11.32 2.37
CA SER A 174 -22.21 -12.56 1.61
C SER A 174 -21.15 -13.63 1.90
N TYR A 175 -20.02 -13.24 2.53
CA TYR A 175 -18.95 -14.17 2.87
C TYR A 175 -19.24 -14.83 4.22
N VAL A 176 -19.00 -16.15 4.27
CA VAL A 176 -19.14 -16.92 5.51
C VAL A 176 -18.14 -16.45 6.57
N ASP A 177 -18.49 -16.65 7.84
CA ASP A 177 -17.60 -16.36 8.95
C ASP A 177 -16.24 -17.04 8.77
N SER A 178 -15.18 -16.34 9.15
CA SER A 178 -13.78 -16.75 9.00
C SER A 178 -13.27 -16.94 7.56
N TYR A 179 -14.03 -16.57 6.52
CA TYR A 179 -13.54 -16.66 5.14
C TYR A 179 -12.22 -15.91 4.89
N PHE A 180 -12.05 -14.74 5.52
CA PHE A 180 -10.83 -13.93 5.40
C PHE A 180 -9.79 -14.20 6.49
N ARG A 181 -10.07 -15.10 7.45
CA ARG A 181 -9.16 -15.43 8.55
C ARG A 181 -7.89 -16.09 8.03
N LEU A 182 -6.71 -15.64 8.49
CA LEU A 182 -5.37 -15.96 7.95
C LEU A 182 -5.12 -15.45 6.52
N GLY A 183 -6.00 -14.58 6.02
CA GLY A 183 -5.83 -13.82 4.80
C GLY A 183 -5.10 -12.51 5.08
N MET A 184 -5.25 -11.56 4.18
CA MET A 184 -4.65 -10.23 4.31
C MET A 184 -5.59 -9.13 3.87
N LEU A 185 -5.46 -7.97 4.50
CA LEU A 185 -5.98 -6.71 4.02
C LEU A 185 -4.81 -5.94 3.39
N GLU A 186 -5.01 -5.43 2.18
CA GLU A 186 -4.09 -4.56 1.46
C GLU A 186 -4.68 -3.15 1.41
N ASN A 187 -3.92 -2.16 1.89
CA ASN A 187 -4.30 -0.76 1.79
C ASN A 187 -3.97 -0.18 0.40
N SER A 188 -4.33 1.08 0.17
CA SER A 188 -4.08 1.80 -1.09
C SER A 188 -2.58 1.96 -1.44
N ASN A 189 -1.69 1.81 -0.46
CA ASN A 189 -0.23 1.88 -0.63
C ASN A 189 0.41 0.50 -0.80
N SER A 190 -0.40 -0.55 -1.07
CA SER A 190 0.04 -1.94 -1.20
C SER A 190 0.69 -2.54 0.05
N VAL A 191 0.45 -1.95 1.22
CA VAL A 191 0.85 -2.53 2.51
C VAL A 191 -0.15 -3.59 2.91
N ASN A 192 0.37 -4.79 3.21
CA ASN A 192 -0.43 -5.95 3.60
C ASN A 192 -0.38 -6.17 5.11
N VAL A 193 -1.54 -6.45 5.71
CA VAL A 193 -1.68 -6.81 7.13
C VAL A 193 -2.54 -8.07 7.26
N GLY A 194 -2.10 -9.01 8.10
CA GLY A 194 -2.81 -10.27 8.32
C GLY A 194 -4.15 -10.08 9.04
N ILE A 195 -5.12 -10.92 8.71
CA ILE A 195 -6.46 -10.94 9.31
C ILE A 195 -6.54 -12.08 10.34
N GLU A 196 -6.87 -11.74 11.59
CA GLU A 196 -7.03 -12.69 12.71
C GLU A 196 -8.46 -13.28 12.75
N ALA A 197 -9.46 -12.44 12.48
CA ALA A 197 -10.87 -12.84 12.49
C ALA A 197 -11.69 -12.04 11.47
N SER A 198 -12.73 -12.65 10.92
CA SER A 198 -13.67 -12.02 9.99
C SER A 198 -15.09 -12.52 10.22
N SER A 199 -16.06 -11.62 10.33
CA SER A 199 -17.49 -11.95 10.36
C SER A 199 -18.28 -10.80 9.73
N GLY A 200 -18.95 -11.10 8.61
CA GLY A 200 -19.56 -10.09 7.74
C GLY A 200 -18.59 -8.92 7.46
N ASN A 201 -19.03 -7.71 7.77
CA ASN A 201 -18.27 -6.47 7.59
C ASN A 201 -17.20 -6.19 8.65
N SER A 202 -17.11 -7.00 9.71
CA SER A 202 -16.18 -6.78 10.81
C SER A 202 -14.93 -7.64 10.64
N ILE A 203 -13.77 -6.99 10.53
CA ILE A 203 -12.46 -7.63 10.42
C ILE A 203 -11.59 -7.25 11.62
N THR A 204 -10.92 -8.23 12.21
CA THR A 204 -9.87 -7.99 13.21
C THR A 204 -8.52 -8.31 12.60
N LEU A 205 -7.63 -7.33 12.61
CA LEU A 205 -6.26 -7.44 12.11
C LEU A 205 -5.34 -8.00 13.18
N ILE A 206 -4.26 -8.68 12.76
CA ILE A 206 -3.25 -9.23 13.68
C ILE A 206 -2.48 -8.13 14.43
N ARG A 207 -2.42 -6.93 13.84
CA ARG A 207 -1.82 -5.73 14.43
C ARG A 207 -2.56 -4.50 13.93
N ARG A 208 -2.42 -3.41 14.68
CA ARG A 208 -2.88 -2.08 14.25
C ARG A 208 -2.13 -1.63 12.99
N LEU A 209 -2.86 -0.98 12.08
CA LEU A 209 -2.34 -0.32 10.90
C LEU A 209 -2.94 1.10 10.90
N ASP A 210 -2.24 2.04 11.53
CA ASP A 210 -2.83 3.35 11.86
C ASP A 210 -3.11 4.19 10.61
N SER A 211 -2.35 3.98 9.53
CA SER A 211 -2.57 4.65 8.26
C SER A 211 -3.96 4.39 7.68
N LEU A 212 -4.66 3.32 8.09
CA LEU A 212 -6.02 3.02 7.60
C LEU A 212 -7.02 4.13 7.94
N ALA A 213 -6.82 4.86 9.04
CA ALA A 213 -7.71 5.95 9.43
C ALA A 213 -7.68 7.11 8.41
N ASP A 214 -6.62 7.24 7.63
CA ASP A 214 -6.49 8.26 6.57
C ASP A 214 -7.26 7.88 5.29
N TYR A 215 -7.76 6.64 5.20
CA TYR A 215 -8.42 6.08 4.02
C TYR A 215 -9.90 5.72 4.26
N LEU A 216 -10.54 6.38 5.23
CA LEU A 216 -11.97 6.21 5.47
C LEU A 216 -12.78 6.72 4.28
N THR A 217 -13.79 5.96 3.88
CA THR A 217 -14.74 6.37 2.83
C THR A 217 -16.13 6.55 3.43
N THR A 218 -16.59 7.80 3.43
CA THR A 218 -17.93 8.18 3.89
C THR A 218 -19.02 7.68 2.95
N ASP A 219 -20.23 7.47 3.47
CA ASP A 219 -21.40 7.09 2.66
C ASP A 219 -21.73 8.16 1.61
N GLU A 220 -21.56 9.43 1.96
CA GLU A 220 -21.78 10.56 1.06
C GLU A 220 -20.82 10.54 -0.13
N ALA A 221 -19.55 10.19 0.09
CA ALA A 221 -18.55 10.05 -0.98
C ALA A 221 -18.88 8.89 -1.93
N LEU A 222 -19.36 7.75 -1.41
CA LEU A 222 -19.81 6.63 -2.24
C LEU A 222 -21.04 7.00 -3.07
N GLN A 223 -22.00 7.70 -2.47
CA GLN A 223 -23.19 8.15 -3.19
C GLN A 223 -22.82 9.17 -4.28
N ALA A 224 -21.95 10.14 -3.97
CA ALA A 224 -21.46 11.11 -4.94
C ALA A 224 -20.75 10.43 -6.13
N LEU A 225 -19.96 9.38 -5.87
CA LEU A 225 -19.32 8.60 -6.94
C LEU A 225 -20.36 7.84 -7.78
N ALA A 226 -21.38 7.23 -7.15
CA ALA A 226 -22.45 6.53 -7.88
C ALA A 226 -23.24 7.49 -8.78
N ASP A 227 -23.60 8.67 -8.27
CA ASP A 227 -24.31 9.70 -9.01
C ASP A 227 -23.46 10.23 -10.18
N ALA A 228 -22.18 10.54 -9.93
CA ALA A 228 -21.25 11.00 -10.96
C ALA A 228 -21.00 9.94 -12.04
N THR A 229 -20.92 8.65 -11.66
CA THR A 229 -20.80 7.53 -12.61
C THR A 229 -22.01 7.46 -13.54
N THR A 230 -23.21 7.61 -12.98
CA THR A 230 -24.47 7.61 -13.76
C THR A 230 -24.56 8.82 -14.70
N ALA A 231 -24.16 10.00 -14.21
CA ALA A 231 -24.12 11.22 -15.00
C ALA A 231 -23.12 11.13 -16.16
N LEU A 232 -21.92 10.57 -15.91
CA LEU A 232 -20.91 10.34 -16.94
C LEU A 232 -21.43 9.37 -18.01
N ALA A 233 -22.00 8.23 -17.62
CA ALA A 233 -22.57 7.27 -18.57
C ALA A 233 -23.67 7.88 -19.45
N THR A 234 -24.52 8.73 -18.86
CA THR A 234 -25.56 9.47 -19.60
C THR A 234 -24.96 10.49 -20.56
N ALA A 235 -23.96 11.25 -20.13
CA ALA A 235 -23.27 12.21 -20.99
C ALA A 235 -22.52 11.53 -22.15
N GLU A 236 -21.94 10.35 -21.91
CA GLU A 236 -21.30 9.53 -22.95
C GLU A 236 -22.30 9.01 -23.98
N SER A 237 -23.47 8.55 -23.52
CA SER A 237 -24.57 8.14 -24.41
C SER A 237 -25.06 9.31 -25.26
N ASN A 238 -25.32 10.48 -24.65
CA ASN A 238 -25.79 11.66 -25.37
C ASN A 238 -24.78 12.14 -26.42
N ARG A 239 -23.48 12.13 -26.08
CA ARG A 239 -22.40 12.45 -27.03
C ARG A 239 -22.34 11.45 -28.18
N ALA A 240 -22.57 10.16 -27.92
CA ALA A 240 -22.62 9.15 -28.98
C ALA A 240 -23.79 9.40 -29.94
N THR A 241 -24.99 9.66 -29.41
CA THR A 241 -26.16 9.99 -30.24
C THR A 241 -25.96 11.28 -31.05
N ALA A 242 -25.41 12.34 -30.44
CA ALA A 242 -25.11 13.58 -31.16
C ALA A 242 -24.09 13.37 -32.29
N GLN A 243 -23.11 12.49 -32.09
CA GLN A 243 -22.16 12.13 -33.14
C GLN A 243 -22.85 11.40 -34.30
N GLU A 244 -23.72 10.43 -34.01
CA GLU A 244 -24.48 9.70 -35.02
C GLU A 244 -25.38 10.64 -35.84
N ASN A 245 -26.05 11.60 -35.19
CA ASN A 245 -26.87 12.60 -35.88
C ASN A 245 -26.04 13.52 -36.77
N PHE A 246 -24.89 14.01 -36.29
CA PHE A 246 -23.97 14.82 -37.07
C PHE A 246 -23.45 14.06 -38.30
N ASP A 247 -23.01 12.80 -38.12
CA ASP A 247 -22.52 11.96 -39.20
C ASP A 247 -23.63 11.68 -40.23
N ALA A 248 -24.86 11.42 -39.77
CA ALA A 248 -26.02 11.23 -40.64
C ALA A 248 -26.35 12.50 -41.44
N ALA A 249 -26.34 13.68 -40.82
CA ALA A 249 -26.57 14.96 -41.50
C ALA A 249 -25.51 15.25 -42.57
N VAL A 250 -24.25 14.88 -42.32
CA VAL A 250 -23.15 14.99 -43.29
C VAL A 250 -23.38 14.04 -44.47
N VAL A 251 -23.77 12.79 -44.22
CA VAL A 251 -24.10 11.81 -45.27
C VAL A 251 -25.28 12.29 -46.12
N ASP A 252 -26.35 12.78 -45.50
CA ASP A 252 -27.54 13.27 -46.22
C ASP A 252 -27.21 14.48 -47.11
N ARG A 253 -26.39 15.42 -46.62
CA ARG A 253 -25.88 16.54 -47.42
C ARG A 253 -25.07 16.05 -48.62
N ASP A 254 -24.18 15.09 -48.41
CA ASP A 254 -23.27 14.58 -49.45
C ASP A 254 -24.00 13.67 -50.48
N ALA A 255 -25.18 13.17 -50.14
CA ALA A 255 -26.03 12.37 -51.02
C ALA A 255 -26.91 13.20 -51.99
N LEU A 256 -26.94 14.55 -51.86
CA LEU A 256 -27.73 15.43 -52.74
C LEU A 256 -27.26 15.35 -54.21
N ASP A 257 -28.21 15.25 -55.14
CA ASP A 257 -27.93 15.19 -56.59
C ASP A 257 -27.52 16.57 -57.15
N PRO A 258 -26.28 16.76 -57.62
CA PRO A 258 -25.80 18.04 -58.17
C PRO A 258 -26.51 18.46 -59.46
N SER A 259 -27.23 17.55 -60.13
CA SER A 259 -27.97 17.83 -61.36
C SER A 259 -29.40 18.33 -61.11
N SER A 260 -29.87 18.33 -59.86
CA SER A 260 -31.19 18.81 -59.49
C SER A 260 -31.33 20.33 -59.72
N PRO A 261 -32.45 20.82 -60.29
CA PRO A 261 -32.73 22.25 -60.42
C PRO A 261 -32.80 23.00 -59.07
N THR A 262 -33.08 22.29 -57.97
CA THR A 262 -33.20 22.85 -56.61
C THR A 262 -31.93 22.66 -55.77
N TYR A 263 -30.86 22.08 -56.34
CA TYR A 263 -29.66 21.67 -55.60
C TYR A 263 -29.07 22.78 -54.72
N ALA A 264 -29.00 24.02 -55.21
CA ALA A 264 -28.41 25.13 -54.47
C ALA A 264 -29.17 25.45 -53.17
N ASP A 265 -30.50 25.43 -53.21
CA ASP A 265 -31.35 25.69 -52.04
C ASP A 265 -31.32 24.48 -51.08
N ASP A 266 -31.42 23.26 -51.62
CA ASP A 266 -31.38 22.02 -50.84
C ASP A 266 -30.03 21.86 -50.11
N TYR A 267 -28.92 22.19 -50.79
CA TYR A 267 -27.59 22.14 -50.21
C TYR A 267 -27.41 23.19 -49.11
N ALA A 268 -27.90 24.42 -49.29
CA ALA A 268 -27.85 25.46 -48.26
C ALA A 268 -28.68 25.08 -47.01
N ALA A 269 -29.85 24.44 -47.22
CA ALA A 269 -30.66 23.90 -46.12
C ALA A 269 -29.93 22.76 -45.38
N ALA A 270 -29.35 21.80 -46.10
CA ALA A 270 -28.58 20.70 -45.51
C ALA A 270 -27.34 21.19 -44.77
N GLN A 271 -26.64 22.22 -45.26
CA GLN A 271 -25.53 22.85 -44.55
C GLN A 271 -25.95 23.47 -43.22
N THR A 272 -27.15 24.06 -43.15
CA THR A 272 -27.69 24.61 -41.90
C THR A 272 -27.95 23.52 -40.87
N ILE A 273 -28.46 22.36 -41.31
CA ILE A 273 -28.66 21.18 -40.45
C ILE A 273 -27.33 20.66 -39.92
N VAL A 274 -26.34 20.46 -40.79
CA VAL A 274 -24.99 20.01 -40.38
C VAL A 274 -24.36 20.95 -39.35
N HIS A 275 -24.50 22.26 -39.54
CA HIS A 275 -23.99 23.24 -38.58
C HIS A 275 -24.72 23.17 -37.23
N GLN A 276 -26.03 22.95 -37.23
CA GLN A 276 -26.82 22.77 -36.00
C GLN A 276 -26.39 21.49 -35.25
N GLU A 277 -26.28 20.36 -35.95
CA GLU A 277 -25.85 19.10 -35.35
C GLU A 277 -24.39 19.17 -34.84
N GLN A 278 -23.52 19.94 -35.50
CA GLN A 278 -22.17 20.22 -34.99
C GLN A 278 -22.22 20.98 -33.65
N ILE A 279 -23.09 21.99 -33.53
CA ILE A 279 -23.28 22.71 -32.26
C ILE A 279 -23.78 21.75 -31.17
N ASP A 280 -24.75 20.89 -31.49
CA ASP A 280 -25.32 19.93 -30.54
C ASP A 280 -24.28 18.88 -30.09
N LEU A 281 -23.42 18.43 -31.01
CA LEU A 281 -22.26 17.58 -30.71
C LEU A 281 -21.26 18.29 -29.79
N ASP A 282 -20.94 19.55 -30.06
CA ASP A 282 -20.01 20.34 -29.23
C ASP A 282 -20.56 20.56 -27.81
N VAL A 283 -21.86 20.82 -27.68
CA VAL A 283 -22.56 20.92 -26.39
C VAL A 283 -22.51 19.59 -25.64
N ALA A 284 -22.79 18.47 -26.31
CA ALA A 284 -22.73 17.15 -25.71
C ALA A 284 -21.30 16.78 -25.26
N LEU A 285 -20.28 17.17 -26.03
CA LEU A 285 -18.88 16.99 -25.67
C LEU A 285 -18.50 17.80 -24.43
N ALA A 286 -18.92 19.07 -24.35
CA ALA A 286 -18.70 19.92 -23.18
C ALA A 286 -19.38 19.36 -21.92
N ALA A 287 -20.60 18.81 -22.06
CA ALA A 287 -21.29 18.13 -20.97
C ALA A 287 -20.54 16.87 -20.51
N LYS A 288 -20.01 16.06 -21.44
CA LYS A 288 -19.16 14.90 -21.09
C LYS A 288 -17.92 15.33 -20.30
N ILE A 289 -17.21 16.36 -20.75
CA ILE A 289 -16.00 16.85 -20.07
C ILE A 289 -16.33 17.28 -18.62
N THR A 290 -17.45 17.96 -18.43
CA THR A 290 -17.92 18.38 -17.09
C THR A 290 -18.29 17.19 -16.21
N ALA A 291 -18.98 16.20 -16.77
CA ALA A 291 -19.33 14.96 -16.06
C ALA A 291 -18.08 14.15 -15.68
N GLN A 292 -17.09 14.09 -16.58
CA GLN A 292 -15.81 13.43 -16.32
C GLN A 292 -15.05 14.11 -15.17
N ALA A 293 -14.96 15.44 -15.16
CA ALA A 293 -14.31 16.17 -14.07
C ALA A 293 -15.02 15.95 -12.71
N SER A 294 -16.35 15.84 -12.74
CA SER A 294 -17.15 15.53 -11.55
C SER A 294 -16.89 14.10 -11.06
N TYR A 295 -16.82 13.13 -11.97
CA TYR A 295 -16.43 11.75 -11.67
C TYR A 295 -15.02 11.67 -11.09
N ASP A 296 -14.03 12.33 -11.69
CA ASP A 296 -12.64 12.32 -11.23
C ASP A 296 -12.52 12.89 -9.82
N THR A 297 -13.27 13.97 -9.53
CA THR A 297 -13.34 14.58 -8.20
C THR A 297 -13.99 13.64 -7.18
N ALA A 298 -15.10 12.99 -7.54
CA ALA A 298 -15.77 12.04 -6.65
C ALA A 298 -14.91 10.79 -6.39
N ALA A 299 -14.27 10.26 -7.44
CA ALA A 299 -13.40 9.08 -7.36
C ALA A 299 -12.17 9.32 -6.47
N ALA A 300 -11.62 10.54 -6.46
CA ALA A 300 -10.50 10.89 -5.59
C ALA A 300 -10.83 10.81 -4.08
N ASN A 301 -12.12 10.92 -3.71
CA ASN A 301 -12.60 10.85 -2.32
C ASN A 301 -12.97 9.42 -1.88
N VAL A 302 -12.85 8.43 -2.77
CA VAL A 302 -13.19 7.04 -2.48
C VAL A 302 -11.91 6.22 -2.42
N HIS A 303 -11.61 5.67 -1.25
CA HIS A 303 -10.41 4.91 -1.02
C HIS A 303 -10.73 3.41 -0.97
N TYR A 304 -10.30 2.70 -2.00
CA TYR A 304 -10.47 1.26 -2.06
C TYR A 304 -9.35 0.54 -1.28
N VAL A 305 -9.76 -0.50 -0.57
CA VAL A 305 -8.87 -1.49 0.02
C VAL A 305 -9.24 -2.87 -0.53
N TYR A 306 -8.30 -3.80 -0.45
CA TYR A 306 -8.52 -5.17 -0.90
C TYR A 306 -8.41 -6.12 0.27
N VAL A 307 -9.34 -7.07 0.36
CA VAL A 307 -9.24 -8.19 1.30
C VAL A 307 -9.11 -9.49 0.53
N TYR A 308 -8.24 -10.35 1.02
CA TYR A 308 -7.91 -11.63 0.39
C TYR A 308 -8.30 -12.76 1.35
N PRO A 309 -8.89 -13.85 0.85
CA PRO A 309 -9.23 -14.99 1.68
C PRO A 309 -7.99 -15.61 2.32
N GLY A 310 -8.19 -16.24 3.47
CA GLY A 310 -7.12 -16.96 4.14
C GLY A 310 -7.16 -18.45 3.89
N CYS A 311 -6.08 -19.14 4.27
CA CYS A 311 -5.95 -20.57 4.10
C CYS A 311 -5.58 -21.22 5.43
N MET A 312 -6.42 -22.16 5.89
CA MET A 312 -6.22 -22.97 7.10
C MET A 312 -5.08 -23.99 6.96
N LYS A 313 -4.35 -23.99 5.84
CA LYS A 313 -3.23 -24.88 5.54
C LYS A 313 -3.57 -26.38 5.56
N SER A 314 -4.84 -26.78 5.53
CA SER A 314 -5.24 -28.18 5.37
C SER A 314 -5.37 -28.54 3.89
N LEU A 315 -5.35 -29.84 3.58
CA LEU A 315 -5.60 -30.30 2.21
C LEU A 315 -7.01 -29.91 1.73
N THR A 316 -8.02 -30.03 2.59
CA THR A 316 -9.39 -29.59 2.30
C THR A 316 -9.47 -28.09 2.04
N ALA A 317 -8.77 -27.26 2.81
CA ALA A 317 -8.73 -25.83 2.53
C ALA A 317 -8.03 -25.54 1.19
N CYS A 318 -6.96 -26.27 0.87
CA CYS A 318 -6.23 -26.14 -0.39
C CYS A 318 -7.10 -26.54 -1.60
N ASP A 319 -7.95 -27.55 -1.43
CA ASP A 319 -8.96 -27.98 -2.41
C ASP A 319 -10.04 -26.91 -2.65
N GLY A 320 -10.43 -26.18 -1.61
CA GLY A 320 -11.31 -25.00 -1.74
C GLY A 320 -10.74 -23.91 -2.65
N PHE A 321 -9.42 -23.87 -2.84
CA PHE A 321 -8.73 -22.99 -3.80
C PHE A 321 -8.42 -23.65 -5.15
N GLY A 322 -8.80 -24.93 -5.34
CA GLY A 322 -8.45 -25.71 -6.53
C GLY A 322 -6.94 -25.90 -6.72
N ASN A 323 -6.16 -25.93 -5.63
CA ASN A 323 -4.70 -25.82 -5.69
C ASN A 323 -3.96 -26.98 -4.99
N THR A 324 -4.59 -28.16 -4.94
CA THR A 324 -4.06 -29.35 -4.24
C THR A 324 -2.74 -29.86 -4.82
N ASP A 325 -2.49 -29.68 -6.11
CA ASP A 325 -1.22 -30.05 -6.76
C ASP A 325 0.01 -29.33 -6.17
N ASN A 326 -0.19 -28.14 -5.59
CA ASN A 326 0.87 -27.36 -4.94
C ASN A 326 0.80 -27.47 -3.40
N PHE A 327 0.07 -28.44 -2.85
CA PHE A 327 0.00 -28.66 -1.41
C PHE A 327 1.32 -29.26 -0.88
N MET A 328 2.03 -28.51 -0.04
CA MET A 328 3.28 -28.97 0.61
C MET A 328 3.06 -29.33 2.08
N GLY A 329 2.17 -30.30 2.29
CA GLY A 329 1.94 -30.92 3.59
C GLY A 329 1.72 -32.42 3.41
N PHE A 330 1.75 -33.15 4.52
CA PHE A 330 1.58 -34.60 4.52
C PHE A 330 0.36 -34.97 5.36
N SER A 331 -0.84 -34.76 4.81
CA SER A 331 -2.12 -34.90 5.51
C SER A 331 -2.37 -36.27 6.13
N PHE A 332 -1.71 -37.31 5.61
CA PHE A 332 -1.86 -38.71 6.02
C PHE A 332 -0.71 -39.22 6.90
N ILE A 333 0.15 -38.35 7.43
CA ILE A 333 1.14 -38.78 8.45
C ILE A 333 0.39 -39.38 9.64
N PRO A 334 0.77 -40.60 10.09
CA PRO A 334 0.19 -41.21 11.29
C PRO A 334 0.36 -40.33 12.52
N GLU A 335 -0.68 -40.25 13.36
CA GLU A 335 -0.62 -39.54 14.64
C GLU A 335 0.12 -40.35 15.71
N ASP A 336 -0.08 -41.67 15.65
CA ASP A 336 0.59 -42.61 16.52
C ASP A 336 2.00 -42.91 16.03
N ASN A 337 2.94 -42.96 16.96
CA ASN A 337 4.29 -43.39 16.64
C ASN A 337 4.26 -44.91 16.32
N PRO A 338 4.57 -45.29 15.07
CA PRO A 338 4.51 -46.69 14.64
C PRO A 338 5.53 -47.59 15.36
N THR A 339 6.49 -47.02 16.10
CA THR A 339 7.45 -47.79 16.90
C THR A 339 6.98 -48.07 18.32
N THR A 340 5.97 -47.36 18.83
CA THR A 340 5.49 -47.52 20.23
C THR A 340 4.06 -48.04 20.31
N THR A 341 3.24 -47.78 19.30
CA THR A 341 1.84 -48.22 19.27
C THR A 341 1.78 -49.60 18.63
N ARG A 342 1.56 -50.64 19.44
CA ARG A 342 1.29 -51.99 18.92
C ARG A 342 -0.05 -51.97 18.18
N ILE A 343 -0.05 -52.35 16.92
CA ILE A 343 -1.27 -52.73 16.20
C ILE A 343 -1.71 -54.06 16.82
N ILE A 344 -2.69 -54.00 17.72
CA ILE A 344 -3.29 -55.20 18.34
C ILE A 344 -4.36 -55.75 17.40
#